data_AF-A0A7S2KZQ6-F1
#
_entry.id   AF-A0A7S2KZQ6-F1
#
_cell.length_a   1.000
_cell.length_b   1.000
_cell.length_c   1.000
_cell.angle_alpha   90.00
_cell.angle_beta   90.00
_cell.angle_gamma   90.00
#
_symmetry.space_group_name_H-M   'P 1'
#
loop_
_entity.id
_entity.type
_entity.pdbx_description
1 polymer ?
#
loop_
_entity_poly.entity_id
_entity_poly.type
_entity_poly.pdbx_seq_one_letter_code
_entity_poly.pdbx_strand_id
1 'polypeptide(L)'
;MLHGQFQGGSAGAAPSEGFGLKDADGNIAIEKYMRWNWAFFLGAVLTFATACGTMFFWLSHFTFAPATFFFEIFLFWFGAIMLVLDTPIPGMQHHKHIKATRLQIYKFFQILTRFMGRGMFYLYLSTMVFGSLYDTGINWFLGAVCTTYLFVLGVVAIGKGFLLTHKLNKVRDSIMAAGLTAERFMPPHMASLSPEQFKHMVEQATGEKDLFNDDEMEYIVNALSFTPYHNNEVTLEELQYWLQAGPPMMV
;
A
#
# COMPACT_ATOMS: atom_id res chain seq x y z
N MET A 1 0.61 -32.73 -52.13
CA MET A 1 1.32 -33.61 -51.17
C MET A 1 2.78 -33.65 -51.56
N LEU A 2 3.63 -32.90 -50.85
CA LEU A 2 5.09 -33.03 -50.86
C LEU A 2 5.55 -32.45 -49.52
N HIS A 3 5.94 -33.35 -48.63
CA HIS A 3 6.35 -33.12 -47.26
C HIS A 3 7.85 -32.76 -47.27
N GLY A 4 8.19 -31.50 -46.99
CA GLY A 4 9.57 -31.06 -46.79
C GLY A 4 9.86 -30.93 -45.30
N GLN A 5 10.49 -31.96 -44.72
CA GLN A 5 11.06 -31.91 -43.38
C GLN A 5 12.34 -31.06 -43.42
N PHE A 6 12.31 -29.89 -42.77
CA PHE A 6 13.53 -29.17 -42.41
C PHE A 6 14.01 -29.66 -41.04
N GLN A 7 15.12 -30.38 -41.08
CA GLN A 7 15.87 -30.92 -39.96
C GLN A 7 17.19 -30.15 -39.87
N GLY A 8 17.55 -29.68 -38.68
CA GLY A 8 18.93 -29.38 -38.31
C GLY A 8 19.19 -27.95 -37.84
N GLY A 9 19.60 -27.82 -36.57
CA GLY A 9 20.22 -26.58 -36.08
C GLY A 9 20.19 -26.32 -34.57
N SER A 10 20.40 -27.34 -33.71
CA SER A 10 20.76 -27.08 -32.30
C SER A 10 22.17 -26.48 -32.23
N ALA A 11 22.26 -25.16 -32.08
CA ALA A 11 23.47 -24.48 -31.65
C ALA A 11 23.40 -24.25 -30.13
N GLY A 12 24.46 -24.67 -29.43
CA GLY A 12 24.51 -24.86 -28.00
C GLY A 12 24.24 -23.61 -27.17
N ALA A 13 23.41 -23.79 -26.14
CA ALA A 13 23.36 -22.92 -24.99
C ALA A 13 24.66 -23.06 -24.20
N ALA A 14 25.48 -22.00 -24.20
CA ALA A 14 26.57 -21.86 -23.27
C ALA A 14 25.99 -21.61 -21.86
N PRO A 15 26.48 -22.29 -20.80
CA PRO A 15 26.10 -21.95 -19.44
C PRO A 15 26.76 -20.60 -19.10
N SER A 16 25.93 -19.57 -18.88
CA SER A 16 26.41 -18.30 -18.32
C SER A 16 26.90 -18.55 -16.90
N GLU A 17 28.21 -18.41 -16.71
CA GLU A 17 28.87 -18.47 -15.41
C GLU A 17 28.24 -17.47 -14.44
N GLY A 18 27.91 -17.99 -13.25
CA GLY A 18 27.27 -17.24 -12.18
C GLY A 18 28.14 -16.08 -11.71
N PHE A 19 27.62 -14.87 -11.89
CA PHE A 19 28.11 -13.68 -11.21
C PHE A 19 27.60 -13.72 -9.77
N GLY A 20 28.30 -14.46 -8.91
CA GLY A 20 28.09 -14.47 -7.47
C GLY A 20 28.55 -13.14 -6.86
N LEU A 21 27.62 -12.19 -6.73
CA LEU A 21 27.79 -11.05 -5.83
C LEU A 21 27.68 -11.55 -4.39
N LYS A 22 28.84 -11.75 -3.77
CA LYS A 22 29.01 -11.80 -2.32
C LYS A 22 28.79 -10.38 -1.77
N ASP A 23 27.54 -10.00 -1.55
CA ASP A 23 27.24 -8.82 -0.74
C ASP A 23 27.33 -9.20 0.73
N ALA A 24 28.52 -8.96 1.28
CA ALA A 24 28.82 -8.95 2.69
C ALA A 24 28.39 -7.61 3.31
N ASP A 25 27.09 -7.34 3.36
CA ASP A 25 26.50 -6.24 4.15
C ASP A 25 25.78 -6.82 5.36
N GLY A 26 26.57 -7.31 6.30
CA GLY A 26 26.13 -8.00 7.52
C GLY A 26 25.50 -7.12 8.60
N ASN A 27 24.95 -5.93 8.29
CA ASN A 27 24.36 -5.07 9.33
C ASN A 27 23.13 -4.21 8.95
N ILE A 28 22.40 -4.49 7.85
CA ILE A 28 21.10 -3.83 7.55
C ILE A 28 20.05 -4.86 7.07
N ALA A 29 20.04 -6.07 7.65
CA ALA A 29 19.13 -7.15 7.25
C ALA A 29 17.91 -7.30 8.17
N ILE A 30 17.91 -6.69 9.37
CA ILE A 30 16.76 -6.69 10.29
C ILE A 30 15.76 -5.57 9.92
N GLU A 31 16.24 -4.53 9.25
CA GLU A 31 15.45 -3.34 8.86
C GLU A 31 14.66 -3.53 7.55
N LYS A 32 14.94 -4.59 6.78
CA LYS A 32 14.46 -4.74 5.39
C LYS A 32 13.17 -5.54 5.20
N TYR A 33 12.57 -6.12 6.25
CA TYR A 33 11.39 -7.00 6.08
C TYR A 33 10.25 -6.85 7.09
N MET A 34 10.26 -5.84 7.97
CA MET A 34 9.01 -5.41 8.60
C MET A 34 8.18 -4.66 7.54
N ARG A 35 7.53 -5.43 6.66
CA ARG A 35 6.60 -4.93 5.63
C ARG A 35 5.63 -3.99 6.33
N TRP A 36 5.47 -2.75 5.85
CA TRP A 36 4.57 -1.75 6.44
C TRP A 36 3.18 -2.29 6.76
N ASN A 37 2.73 -3.28 6.00
CA ASN A 37 1.52 -4.06 6.21
C ASN A 37 1.40 -4.58 7.67
N TRP A 38 2.48 -5.04 8.29
CA TRP A 38 2.47 -5.49 9.69
C TRP A 38 2.35 -4.34 10.69
N ALA A 39 3.00 -3.21 10.43
CA ALA A 39 2.87 -2.02 11.27
C ALA A 39 1.42 -1.48 11.23
N PHE A 40 0.85 -1.37 10.04
CA PHE A 40 -0.56 -1.02 9.89
C PHE A 40 -1.48 -2.06 10.52
N PHE A 41 -1.23 -3.35 10.31
CA PHE A 41 -2.04 -4.40 10.92
C PHE A 41 -2.03 -4.33 12.45
N LEU A 42 -0.86 -4.11 13.06
CA LEU A 42 -0.75 -3.92 14.50
C LEU A 42 -1.54 -2.69 14.96
N GLY A 43 -1.46 -1.58 14.23
CA GLY A 43 -2.28 -0.39 14.46
C GLY A 43 -3.78 -0.67 14.40
N ALA A 44 -4.23 -1.42 13.39
CA ALA A 44 -5.63 -1.82 13.24
C ALA A 44 -6.10 -2.72 14.40
N VAL A 45 -5.29 -3.71 14.78
CA VAL A 45 -5.59 -4.61 15.91
C VAL A 45 -5.68 -3.83 17.21
N LEU A 46 -4.73 -2.92 17.48
CA LEU A 46 -4.75 -2.07 18.69
C LEU A 46 -5.98 -1.17 18.73
N THR A 47 -6.32 -0.54 17.60
CA THR A 47 -7.50 0.33 17.49
C THR A 47 -8.79 -0.47 17.72
N PHE A 48 -8.93 -1.62 17.06
CA PHE A 48 -10.12 -2.46 17.18
C PHE A 48 -10.26 -3.09 18.57
N ALA A 49 -9.16 -3.53 19.17
CA ALA A 49 -9.15 -4.04 20.55
C ALA A 49 -9.54 -2.95 21.55
N THR A 50 -9.03 -1.72 21.36
CA THR A 50 -9.43 -0.56 22.17
C THR A 50 -10.92 -0.33 22.05
N ALA A 51 -11.45 -0.25 20.83
CA ALA A 51 -12.87 -0.04 20.56
C ALA A 51 -13.76 -1.09 21.23
N CYS A 52 -13.37 -2.37 21.14
CA CYS A 52 -14.10 -3.46 21.79
C CYS A 52 -14.08 -3.32 23.32
N GLY A 53 -12.91 -2.99 23.89
CA GLY A 53 -12.74 -2.84 25.33
C GLY A 53 -13.53 -1.67 25.91
N THR A 54 -13.49 -0.52 25.25
CA THR A 54 -14.16 0.71 25.67
C THR A 54 -15.68 0.59 25.48
N MET A 55 -16.13 -0.02 24.39
CA MET A 55 -17.55 -0.36 24.19
C MET A 55 -18.08 -1.33 25.26
N PHE A 56 -17.32 -2.37 25.61
CA PHE A 56 -17.70 -3.30 26.67
C PHE A 56 -17.75 -2.62 28.05
N PHE A 57 -16.75 -1.79 28.35
CA PHE A 57 -16.70 -1.00 29.58
C PHE A 57 -17.90 -0.05 29.69
N TRP A 58 -18.22 0.66 28.62
CA TRP A 58 -19.36 1.57 28.55
C TRP A 58 -20.69 0.83 28.71
N LEU A 59 -20.87 -0.33 28.08
CA LEU A 59 -22.07 -1.16 28.25
C LEU A 59 -22.23 -1.66 29.69
N SER A 60 -21.12 -1.94 30.38
CA SER A 60 -21.13 -2.38 31.78
C SER A 60 -21.43 -1.24 32.76
N HIS A 61 -21.04 -0.01 32.42
CA HIS A 61 -21.23 1.21 33.21
C HIS A 61 -22.11 2.21 32.46
N PHE A 62 -23.28 1.75 32.01
CA PHE A 62 -24.13 2.52 31.12
C PHE A 62 -24.44 3.90 31.70
N THR A 63 -23.99 4.93 31.00
CA THR A 63 -24.31 6.33 31.25
C THR A 63 -24.93 6.91 29.98
N PHE A 64 -26.02 7.65 30.14
CA PHE A 64 -26.70 8.25 28.98
C PHE A 64 -25.88 9.44 28.46
N ALA A 65 -24.89 9.13 27.62
CA ALA A 65 -24.00 10.07 26.96
C ALA A 65 -24.01 9.80 25.45
N PRO A 66 -24.95 10.39 24.69
CA PRO A 66 -25.14 10.08 23.27
C PRO A 66 -23.89 10.38 22.43
N ALA A 67 -23.14 11.44 22.78
CA ALA A 67 -21.89 11.79 22.08
C ALA A 67 -20.83 10.68 22.21
N THR A 68 -20.61 10.16 23.41
CA THR A 68 -19.70 9.04 23.68
C THR A 68 -20.16 7.79 22.92
N PHE A 69 -21.45 7.50 22.92
CA PHE A 69 -22.00 6.37 22.16
C PHE A 69 -21.70 6.45 20.66
N PHE A 70 -21.91 7.62 20.02
CA PHE A 70 -21.56 7.80 18.61
C PHE A 70 -20.06 7.63 18.38
N PHE A 71 -19.23 8.22 19.25
CA PHE A 71 -17.78 8.15 19.16
C PHE A 71 -17.27 6.70 19.21
N GLU A 72 -17.77 5.89 20.15
CA GLU A 72 -17.43 4.47 20.26
C GLU A 72 -17.89 3.66 19.04
N ILE A 73 -19.08 3.94 18.50
CA ILE A 73 -19.55 3.31 17.26
C ILE A 73 -18.61 3.61 16.09
N PHE A 74 -18.20 4.88 15.94
CA PHE A 74 -17.27 5.27 14.88
C PHE A 74 -15.91 4.59 15.06
N LEU A 75 -15.37 4.58 16.28
CA LEU A 75 -14.09 3.93 16.60
C LEU A 75 -14.16 2.41 16.31
N PHE A 76 -15.26 1.74 16.67
CA PHE A 76 -15.47 0.33 16.38
C PHE A 76 -15.58 0.05 14.88
N TRP A 77 -16.43 0.77 14.16
CA TRP A 77 -16.63 0.57 12.73
C TRP A 77 -15.36 0.82 11.92
N PHE A 78 -14.69 1.92 12.22
CA PHE A 78 -13.47 2.28 11.51
C PHE A 78 -12.28 1.40 11.91
N GLY A 79 -12.18 0.99 13.18
CA GLY A 79 -11.22 -0.04 13.61
C GLY A 79 -11.43 -1.35 12.86
N ALA A 80 -12.68 -1.79 12.67
CA ALA A 80 -13.02 -3.00 11.91
C ALA A 80 -12.67 -2.87 10.42
N ILE A 81 -12.96 -1.72 9.80
CA ILE A 81 -12.59 -1.46 8.40
C ILE A 81 -11.07 -1.52 8.22
N MET A 82 -10.31 -0.86 9.09
CA MET A 82 -8.84 -0.88 9.04
C MET A 82 -8.30 -2.29 9.27
N LEU A 83 -8.90 -3.07 10.17
CA LEU A 83 -8.52 -4.47 10.39
C LEU A 83 -8.66 -5.30 9.11
N VAL A 84 -9.77 -5.14 8.38
CA VAL A 84 -10.01 -5.84 7.10
C VAL A 84 -9.03 -5.38 6.00
N LEU A 85 -8.76 -4.08 5.91
CA LEU A 85 -7.83 -3.52 4.91
C LEU A 85 -6.39 -3.95 5.17
N ASP A 86 -5.93 -3.87 6.42
CA ASP A 86 -4.53 -4.05 6.77
C ASP A 86 -4.15 -5.50 7.08
N THR A 87 -5.09 -6.45 7.02
CA THR A 87 -4.79 -7.89 7.24
C THR A 87 -3.71 -8.40 6.25
N PRO A 88 -2.52 -8.80 6.74
CA PRO A 88 -1.40 -9.23 5.91
C PRO A 88 -1.44 -10.74 5.58
N ILE A 89 -2.47 -11.46 6.03
CA ILE A 89 -2.54 -12.93 5.98
C ILE A 89 -2.96 -13.39 4.57
N PRO A 90 -2.07 -14.03 3.77
CA PRO A 90 -2.38 -14.39 2.38
C PRO A 90 -3.58 -15.32 2.25
N GLY A 91 -3.71 -16.30 3.16
CA GLY A 91 -4.84 -17.24 3.17
C GLY A 91 -6.20 -16.57 3.38
N MET A 92 -6.26 -15.50 4.17
CA MET A 92 -7.49 -14.73 4.39
C MET A 92 -7.84 -13.85 3.20
N GLN A 93 -6.84 -13.36 2.46
CA GLN A 93 -7.07 -12.48 1.31
C GLN A 93 -7.82 -13.17 0.17
N HIS A 94 -7.65 -14.50 0.02
CA HIS A 94 -8.36 -15.28 -0.98
C HIS A 94 -9.80 -15.64 -0.59
N HIS A 95 -10.22 -15.37 0.66
CA HIS A 95 -11.57 -15.70 1.10
C HIS A 95 -12.61 -14.80 0.41
N LYS A 96 -13.66 -15.41 -0.17
CA LYS A 96 -14.67 -14.70 -0.99
C LYS A 96 -15.29 -13.50 -0.27
N HIS A 97 -15.60 -13.64 1.03
CA HIS A 97 -16.21 -12.56 1.80
C HIS A 97 -15.25 -11.40 2.07
N ILE A 98 -13.98 -11.67 2.39
CA ILE A 98 -12.98 -10.62 2.64
C ILE A 98 -12.72 -9.86 1.35
N LYS A 99 -12.61 -10.57 0.23
CA LYS A 99 -12.46 -9.97 -1.10
C LYS A 99 -13.65 -9.06 -1.45
N ALA A 100 -14.87 -9.52 -1.21
CA ALA A 100 -16.08 -8.74 -1.44
C ALA A 100 -16.13 -7.47 -0.56
N THR A 101 -15.79 -7.58 0.73
CA THR A 101 -15.77 -6.43 1.65
C THR A 101 -14.71 -5.42 1.25
N ARG A 102 -13.48 -5.87 0.91
CA ARG A 102 -12.41 -4.99 0.42
C ARG A 102 -12.82 -4.25 -0.86
N LEU A 103 -13.51 -4.93 -1.78
CA LEU A 103 -14.05 -4.32 -3.00
C LEU A 103 -15.06 -3.20 -2.68
N GLN A 104 -15.95 -3.42 -1.72
CA GLN A 104 -16.89 -2.37 -1.28
C GLN A 104 -16.17 -1.19 -0.65
N ILE A 105 -15.18 -1.47 0.22
CA ILE A 105 -14.38 -0.41 0.85
C ILE A 105 -13.61 0.38 -0.22
N TYR A 106 -12.99 -0.28 -1.20
CA TYR A 106 -12.29 0.39 -2.30
C TYR A 106 -13.22 1.32 -3.09
N LYS A 107 -14.46 0.89 -3.35
CA LYS A 107 -15.44 1.66 -4.10
C LYS A 107 -15.88 2.94 -3.38
N PHE A 108 -16.09 2.88 -2.06
CA PHE A 108 -16.60 4.02 -1.29
C PHE A 108 -15.52 4.84 -0.59
N PHE A 109 -14.37 4.24 -0.31
CA PHE A 109 -13.29 4.81 0.50
C PHE A 109 -11.93 4.63 -0.19
N GLN A 110 -11.84 5.00 -1.47
CA GLN A 110 -10.59 4.90 -2.24
C GLN A 110 -9.42 5.66 -1.60
N ILE A 111 -9.70 6.72 -0.83
CA ILE A 111 -8.68 7.43 -0.05
C ILE A 111 -8.06 6.51 1.01
N LEU A 112 -8.84 5.68 1.70
CA LEU A 112 -8.36 4.77 2.75
C LEU A 112 -7.48 3.64 2.20
N THR A 113 -7.55 3.32 0.91
CA THR A 113 -6.74 2.25 0.33
C THR A 113 -5.33 2.73 -0.03
N ARG A 114 -5.14 4.04 -0.23
CA ARG A 114 -3.85 4.68 -0.51
C ARG A 114 -2.99 4.83 0.73
N PHE A 115 -1.67 4.85 0.55
CA PHE A 115 -0.72 4.81 1.66
C PHE A 115 -0.82 6.06 2.55
N MET A 116 -0.83 7.25 1.93
CA MET A 116 -1.04 8.51 2.64
C MET A 116 -2.41 8.59 3.33
N GLY A 117 -3.47 8.06 2.69
CA GLY A 117 -4.81 8.06 3.26
C GLY A 117 -4.95 7.18 4.50
N ARG A 118 -4.30 6.00 4.52
CA ARG A 118 -4.17 5.18 5.74
C ARG A 118 -3.48 5.96 6.86
N GLY A 119 -2.39 6.66 6.55
CA GLY A 119 -1.67 7.48 7.51
C GLY A 119 -2.55 8.58 8.15
N MET A 120 -3.28 9.34 7.33
CA MET A 120 -4.24 10.34 7.82
C MET A 120 -5.32 9.71 8.71
N PHE A 121 -5.78 8.52 8.33
CA PHE A 121 -6.79 7.81 9.08
C PHE A 121 -6.29 7.29 10.43
N TYR A 122 -5.04 6.82 10.50
CA TYR A 122 -4.41 6.45 11.77
C TYR A 122 -4.17 7.65 12.69
N LEU A 123 -3.91 8.85 12.16
CA LEU A 123 -3.88 10.07 12.98
C LEU A 123 -5.25 10.37 13.58
N TYR A 124 -6.32 10.28 12.76
CA TYR A 124 -7.68 10.43 13.26
C TYR A 124 -8.01 9.38 14.34
N LEU A 125 -7.74 8.10 14.08
CA LEU A 125 -7.95 7.02 15.05
C LEU A 125 -7.12 7.19 16.32
N SER A 126 -5.90 7.73 16.23
CA SER A 126 -5.07 8.03 17.41
C SER A 126 -5.77 9.02 18.35
N THR A 127 -6.40 10.08 17.81
CA THR A 127 -7.19 11.02 18.61
C THR A 127 -8.43 10.37 19.22
N MET A 128 -9.06 9.45 18.48
CA MET A 128 -10.24 8.73 18.95
C MET A 128 -9.88 7.77 20.11
N VAL A 129 -8.82 6.98 19.93
CA VAL A 129 -8.26 6.06 20.94
C VAL A 129 -7.85 6.82 22.20
N PHE A 130 -7.23 8.00 22.05
CA PHE A 130 -6.86 8.85 23.17
C PHE A 130 -8.09 9.26 23.99
N GLY A 131 -9.10 9.84 23.33
CA GLY A 131 -10.33 10.28 24.01
C GLY A 131 -11.04 9.11 24.70
N SER A 132 -11.20 7.98 24.02
CA SER A 132 -11.87 6.80 24.56
C SER A 132 -11.17 6.22 25.80
N LEU A 133 -9.84 6.07 25.76
CA LEU A 133 -9.09 5.52 26.89
C LEU A 133 -8.90 6.52 28.04
N TYR A 134 -8.84 7.82 27.72
CA TYR A 134 -8.75 8.86 28.74
C TYR A 134 -10.07 8.99 29.52
N ASP A 135 -11.21 9.06 28.82
CA ASP A 135 -12.52 9.28 29.43
C ASP A 135 -13.00 8.06 30.23
N THR A 136 -12.66 6.84 29.78
CA THR A 136 -13.04 5.60 30.50
C THR A 136 -12.23 5.37 31.77
N GLY A 137 -11.09 6.05 31.94
CA GLY A 137 -10.23 5.92 33.12
C GLY A 137 -9.64 4.52 33.32
N ILE A 138 -9.69 3.64 32.31
CA ILE A 138 -9.24 2.24 32.42
C ILE A 138 -7.74 2.19 32.77
N ASN A 139 -6.90 2.83 31.95
CA ASN A 139 -5.48 2.96 32.19
C ASN A 139 -4.88 4.06 31.30
N TRP A 140 -4.51 5.19 31.91
CA TRP A 140 -3.95 6.34 31.20
C TRP A 140 -2.61 6.02 30.50
N PHE A 141 -1.80 5.12 31.08
CA PHE A 141 -0.50 4.75 30.52
C PHE A 141 -0.68 3.93 29.24
N LEU A 142 -1.61 2.97 29.24
CA LEU A 142 -1.95 2.20 28.05
C LEU A 142 -2.50 3.12 26.95
N GLY A 143 -3.37 4.07 27.31
CA GLY A 143 -3.86 5.10 26.41
C GLY A 143 -2.72 5.90 25.76
N ALA A 144 -1.79 6.41 26.57
CA ALA A 144 -0.64 7.16 26.07
C ALA A 144 0.22 6.35 25.10
N VAL A 145 0.52 5.09 25.41
CA VAL A 145 1.33 4.22 24.55
C VAL A 145 0.63 3.91 23.22
N CYS A 146 -0.65 3.49 23.26
CA CYS A 146 -1.41 3.18 22.06
C CYS A 146 -1.59 4.41 21.16
N THR A 147 -1.99 5.55 21.73
CA THR A 147 -2.13 6.81 21.00
C THR A 147 -0.82 7.25 20.37
N THR A 148 0.28 7.21 21.12
CA THR A 148 1.61 7.60 20.61
C THR A 148 2.03 6.71 19.45
N TYR A 149 1.84 5.40 19.56
CA TYR A 149 2.14 4.46 18.48
C TYR A 149 1.36 4.79 17.20
N LEU A 150 0.03 4.94 17.30
CA LEU A 150 -0.83 5.26 16.15
C LEU A 150 -0.51 6.63 15.55
N PHE A 151 -0.16 7.60 16.41
CA PHE A 151 0.25 8.93 15.97
C PHE A 151 1.54 8.88 15.14
N VAL A 152 2.57 8.24 15.67
CA VAL A 152 3.86 8.08 14.97
C VAL A 152 3.65 7.30 13.67
N LEU A 153 2.89 6.21 13.69
CA LEU A 153 2.55 5.43 12.50
C LEU A 153 1.89 6.31 11.42
N GLY A 154 0.92 7.14 11.81
CA GLY A 154 0.23 8.06 10.92
C GLY A 154 1.16 9.12 10.31
N VAL A 155 1.97 9.79 11.14
CA VAL A 155 2.93 10.82 10.67
C VAL A 155 3.94 10.24 9.70
N VAL A 156 4.56 9.10 10.04
CA VAL A 156 5.58 8.48 9.20
C VAL A 156 4.98 7.97 7.89
N ALA A 157 3.77 7.40 7.93
CA ALA A 157 3.07 6.97 6.73
C ALA A 157 2.75 8.14 5.78
N ILE A 158 2.28 9.28 6.30
CA ILE A 158 2.04 10.48 5.50
C ILE A 158 3.35 11.01 4.91
N GLY A 159 4.41 11.11 5.71
CA GLY A 159 5.72 11.58 5.25
C GLY A 159 6.27 10.72 4.11
N LYS A 160 6.21 9.39 4.26
CA LYS A 160 6.65 8.46 3.22
C LYS A 160 5.76 8.53 1.96
N GLY A 161 4.44 8.64 2.11
CA GLY A 161 3.52 8.84 0.97
C GLY A 161 3.81 10.12 0.19
N PHE A 162 4.15 11.21 0.91
CA PHE A 162 4.53 12.48 0.28
C PHE A 162 5.86 12.37 -0.50
N LEU A 163 6.88 11.73 0.09
CA LEU A 163 8.16 11.50 -0.59
C LEU A 163 7.99 10.66 -1.86
N LEU A 164 7.19 9.59 -1.79
CA LEU A 164 6.88 8.73 -2.94
C LEU A 164 6.13 9.49 -4.03
N THR A 165 5.13 10.29 -3.64
CA THR A 165 4.40 11.16 -4.55
C THR A 165 5.35 12.12 -5.27
N HIS A 166 6.28 12.75 -4.55
CA HIS A 166 7.22 13.68 -5.16
C HIS A 166 8.19 12.99 -6.15
N LYS A 167 8.76 11.84 -5.75
CA LYS A 167 9.62 11.03 -6.64
C LYS A 167 8.85 10.61 -7.90
N LEU A 168 7.61 10.12 -7.76
CA LEU A 168 6.79 9.69 -8.88
C LEU A 168 6.45 10.84 -9.84
N ASN A 169 6.18 12.04 -9.31
CA ASN A 169 5.95 13.21 -10.15
C ASN A 169 7.22 13.66 -10.90
N LYS A 170 8.41 13.58 -10.28
CA LYS A 170 9.68 13.83 -10.97
C LYS A 170 9.85 12.90 -12.19
N VAL A 171 9.49 11.63 -12.05
CA VAL A 171 9.52 10.66 -13.16
C VAL A 171 8.53 11.05 -14.25
N ARG A 172 7.29 11.37 -13.87
CA ARG A 172 6.25 11.83 -14.81
C ARG A 172 6.72 13.05 -15.60
N ASP A 173 7.26 14.06 -14.92
CA ASP A 173 7.76 15.28 -15.55
C ASP A 173 8.92 14.97 -16.50
N SER A 174 9.79 14.02 -16.17
CA SER A 174 10.90 13.59 -17.03
C SER A 174 10.39 12.89 -18.30
N ILE A 175 9.39 12.02 -18.17
CA ILE A 175 8.74 11.32 -19.31
C ILE A 175 8.05 12.35 -20.23
N MET A 176 7.31 13.29 -19.65
CA MET A 176 6.60 14.34 -20.39
C MET A 176 7.58 15.29 -21.09
N ALA A 177 8.66 15.70 -20.43
CA ALA A 177 9.69 16.56 -21.02
C ALA A 177 10.43 15.89 -22.19
N ALA A 178 10.59 14.56 -22.14
CA ALA A 178 11.16 13.78 -23.22
C ALA A 178 10.18 13.51 -24.38
N GLY A 179 8.92 13.92 -24.27
CA GLY A 179 7.89 13.69 -25.29
C GLY A 179 7.56 12.20 -25.48
N LEU A 180 7.74 11.38 -24.44
CA LEU A 180 7.47 9.95 -24.48
C LEU A 180 6.01 9.70 -24.11
N THR A 181 5.31 8.90 -24.91
CA THR A 181 3.92 8.50 -24.64
C THR A 181 3.86 7.10 -24.03
N ALA A 182 2.73 6.75 -23.41
CA ALA A 182 2.52 5.45 -22.78
C ALA A 182 2.71 4.28 -23.77
N GLU A 183 2.30 4.45 -25.03
CA GLU A 183 2.37 3.43 -26.08
C GLU A 183 3.82 3.09 -26.48
N ARG A 184 4.78 3.97 -26.16
CA ARG A 184 6.19 3.69 -26.39
C ARG A 184 6.74 2.65 -25.41
N PHE A 185 6.19 2.60 -24.20
CA PHE A 185 6.60 1.67 -23.15
C PHE A 185 5.75 0.40 -23.14
N MET A 186 4.50 0.48 -23.61
CA MET A 186 3.57 -0.63 -23.70
C MET A 186 3.17 -0.88 -25.16
N PRO A 187 3.79 -1.88 -25.83
CA PRO A 187 3.38 -2.30 -27.16
C PRO A 187 1.90 -2.74 -27.19
N PRO A 188 1.20 -2.68 -28.34
CA PRO A 188 -0.23 -3.00 -28.43
C PRO A 188 -0.64 -4.42 -28.00
N HIS A 189 0.31 -5.35 -27.91
CA HIS A 189 0.07 -6.73 -27.48
C HIS A 189 0.21 -6.93 -25.96
N MET A 190 0.60 -5.89 -25.23
CA MET A 190 0.86 -5.94 -23.79
C MET A 190 -0.25 -5.20 -23.04
N ALA A 191 -1.03 -5.93 -22.24
CA ALA A 191 -2.19 -5.37 -21.55
C ALA A 191 -1.82 -4.59 -20.28
N SER A 192 -0.73 -4.97 -19.60
CA SER A 192 -0.31 -4.43 -18.31
C SER A 192 1.20 -4.48 -18.14
N LEU A 193 1.73 -3.60 -17.28
CA LEU A 193 3.12 -3.56 -16.83
C LEU A 193 3.24 -4.18 -15.43
N SER A 194 4.16 -5.13 -15.29
CA SER A 194 4.60 -5.63 -13.98
C SER A 194 5.43 -4.57 -13.23
N PRO A 195 5.63 -4.70 -11.90
CA PRO A 195 6.44 -3.78 -11.12
C PRO A 195 7.89 -3.68 -11.63
N GLU A 196 8.47 -4.79 -12.09
CA GLU A 196 9.82 -4.84 -12.64
C GLU A 196 9.90 -4.10 -13.99
N GLN A 197 8.89 -4.29 -14.85
CA GLN A 197 8.81 -3.59 -16.14
C GLN A 197 8.61 -2.09 -15.94
N PHE A 198 7.79 -1.70 -14.97
CA PHE A 198 7.63 -0.30 -14.57
C PHE A 198 8.95 0.28 -14.03
N LYS A 199 9.68 -0.47 -13.19
CA LYS A 199 11.02 -0.05 -12.72
C LYS A 199 11.97 0.22 -13.89
N HIS A 200 12.04 -0.69 -14.87
CA HIS A 200 12.86 -0.49 -16.07
C HIS A 200 12.42 0.71 -16.91
N MET A 201 11.12 0.97 -17.01
CA MET A 201 10.60 2.18 -17.66
C MET A 201 11.10 3.45 -16.96
N VAL A 202 11.04 3.48 -15.62
CA VAL A 202 11.55 4.61 -14.83
C VAL A 202 13.05 4.83 -15.05
N GLU A 203 13.83 3.75 -15.01
CA GLU A 203 15.28 3.80 -15.25
C GLU A 203 15.61 4.32 -16.65
N GLN A 204 14.85 3.87 -17.66
CA GLN A 204 15.02 4.33 -19.05
C GLN A 204 14.65 5.81 -19.22
N ALA A 205 13.60 6.28 -18.55
CA ALA A 205 13.12 7.66 -18.67
C ALA A 205 13.99 8.68 -17.90
N THR A 206 14.52 8.28 -16.75
CA THR A 206 15.26 9.19 -15.85
C THR A 206 16.78 9.04 -15.92
N GLY A 207 17.28 7.88 -16.37
CA GLY A 207 18.70 7.53 -16.29
C GLY A 207 19.21 7.21 -14.88
N GLU A 208 18.34 7.28 -13.87
CA GLU A 208 18.67 7.00 -12.47
C GLU A 208 18.35 5.53 -12.15
N LYS A 209 19.40 4.71 -11.95
CA LYS A 209 19.24 3.34 -11.47
C LYS A 209 18.83 3.33 -9.99
N ASP A 210 17.95 2.41 -9.62
CA ASP A 210 17.50 2.22 -8.23
C ASP A 210 16.86 3.47 -7.58
N LEU A 211 16.19 4.31 -8.37
CA LEU A 211 15.41 5.44 -7.85
C LEU A 211 14.33 5.00 -6.83
N PHE A 212 13.78 3.81 -7.05
CA PHE A 212 12.81 3.16 -6.19
C PHE A 212 13.33 1.80 -5.75
N ASN A 213 13.17 1.50 -4.47
CA ASN A 213 13.36 0.14 -3.98
C ASN A 213 12.13 -0.74 -4.30
N ASP A 214 12.26 -2.06 -4.13
CA ASP A 214 11.22 -3.01 -4.54
C ASP A 214 9.91 -2.83 -3.74
N ASP A 215 9.99 -2.46 -2.46
CA ASP A 215 8.82 -2.17 -1.63
C ASP A 215 8.10 -0.88 -2.07
N GLU A 216 8.86 0.17 -2.37
CA GLU A 216 8.36 1.43 -2.92
C GLU A 216 7.66 1.20 -4.25
N MET A 217 8.19 0.30 -5.08
CA MET A 217 7.58 -0.08 -6.35
C MET A 217 6.22 -0.75 -6.16
N GLU A 218 6.09 -1.66 -5.18
CA GLU A 218 4.81 -2.26 -4.84
C GLU A 218 3.78 -1.18 -4.42
N TYR A 219 4.18 -0.17 -3.65
CA TYR A 219 3.28 0.94 -3.28
C TYR A 219 2.91 1.84 -4.47
N ILE A 220 3.86 2.15 -5.35
CA ILE A 220 3.64 3.00 -6.53
C ILE A 220 2.68 2.32 -7.50
N VAL A 221 2.91 1.05 -7.82
CA VAL A 221 2.03 0.28 -8.70
C VAL A 221 0.62 0.18 -8.12
N ASN A 222 0.51 -0.06 -6.81
CA ASN A 222 -0.79 -0.08 -6.14
C ASN A 222 -1.50 1.29 -6.13
N ALA A 223 -0.75 2.39 -6.10
CA ALA A 223 -1.32 3.74 -6.18
C ALA A 223 -1.77 4.11 -7.60
N LEU A 224 -1.07 3.61 -8.61
CA LEU A 224 -1.39 3.79 -10.03
C LEU A 224 -2.58 2.92 -10.47
N SER A 225 -2.79 1.76 -9.83
CA SER A 225 -3.90 0.88 -10.20
C SER A 225 -5.25 1.40 -9.66
N PHE A 226 -6.18 1.63 -10.58
CA PHE A 226 -7.60 1.89 -10.32
C PHE A 226 -8.40 0.60 -10.17
N THR A 227 -7.80 -0.55 -10.47
CA THR A 227 -8.47 -1.83 -10.31
C THR A 227 -8.48 -2.26 -8.83
N PRO A 228 -9.64 -2.73 -8.32
CA PRO A 228 -9.76 -3.17 -6.93
C PRO A 228 -9.09 -4.53 -6.69
N TYR A 229 -8.77 -5.24 -7.76
CA TYR A 229 -7.98 -6.46 -7.69
C TYR A 229 -6.53 -6.00 -7.76
N HIS A 230 -5.86 -5.95 -6.61
CA HIS A 230 -4.42 -5.67 -6.48
C HIS A 230 -3.60 -6.73 -7.24
N ASN A 231 -3.63 -6.66 -8.56
CA ASN A 231 -2.94 -7.57 -9.44
C ASN A 231 -1.45 -7.21 -9.56
N ASN A 232 -1.01 -6.16 -8.86
CA ASN A 232 0.33 -5.58 -8.93
C ASN A 232 0.73 -5.26 -10.38
N GLU A 233 -0.21 -4.75 -11.15
CA GLU A 233 -0.06 -4.48 -12.56
C GLU A 233 -0.65 -3.10 -12.89
N VAL A 234 0.02 -2.37 -13.79
CA VAL A 234 -0.46 -1.07 -14.30
C VAL A 234 -0.91 -1.24 -15.73
N THR A 235 -2.19 -1.00 -15.99
CA THR A 235 -2.78 -1.05 -17.35
C THR A 235 -2.38 0.15 -18.18
N LEU A 236 -2.49 0.04 -19.51
CA LEU A 236 -2.21 1.15 -20.43
C LEU A 236 -3.06 2.40 -20.11
N GLU A 237 -4.34 2.20 -19.77
CA GLU A 237 -5.27 3.29 -19.45
C GLU A 237 -4.86 4.03 -18.16
N GLU A 238 -4.45 3.28 -17.13
CA GLU A 238 -3.93 3.83 -15.88
C GLU A 238 -2.63 4.61 -16.10
N LEU A 239 -1.72 4.08 -16.91
CA LEU A 239 -0.47 4.73 -17.28
C LEU A 239 -0.72 6.01 -18.09
N GLN A 240 -1.61 5.95 -19.08
CA GLN A 240 -2.02 7.12 -19.87
C GLN A 240 -2.63 8.20 -18.98
N TYR A 241 -3.54 7.83 -18.08
CA TYR A 241 -4.16 8.75 -17.14
C TYR A 241 -3.12 9.42 -16.23
N TRP A 242 -2.16 8.66 -15.71
CA TRP A 242 -1.07 9.22 -14.90
C TRP A 242 -0.20 10.21 -15.69
N LEU A 243 0.04 9.97 -16.97
CA LEU A 243 0.85 10.85 -17.83
C LEU A 243 0.09 12.09 -18.35
N GLN A 244 -1.24 12.13 -18.28
CA GLN A 244 -2.02 13.32 -18.69
C GLN A 244 -1.69 14.52 -17.81
N ALA A 245 -1.56 15.72 -18.39
CA ALA A 245 -1.32 16.94 -17.60
C ALA A 245 -2.46 17.17 -16.58
N GLY A 246 -2.10 17.35 -15.30
CA GLY A 246 -3.06 17.38 -14.21
C GLY A 246 -2.40 17.36 -12.83
N PRO A 247 -3.19 17.49 -11.75
CA PRO A 247 -2.66 17.50 -10.39
C PRO A 247 -1.87 16.23 -10.07
N PRO A 248 -0.89 16.30 -9.15
CA PRO A 248 -0.06 15.16 -8.79
C PRO A 248 -0.89 14.00 -8.23
N MET A 249 -0.61 12.78 -8.68
CA MET A 249 -1.22 11.58 -8.11
C MET A 249 -0.61 11.30 -6.74
N MET A 250 -1.45 11.18 -5.71
CA MET A 250 -1.01 10.86 -4.35
C MET A 250 -0.85 9.34 -4.18
N VAL A 251 0.31 8.92 -3.66
CA VAL A 251 0.66 7.53 -3.31
C VAL A 251 0.23 7.20 -1.88
#